data_AF-A0A8U1F720-F1
#
_entry.id   AF-A0A8U1F720-F1
#
_cell.length_a   1.000
_cell.length_b   1.000
_cell.length_c   1.000
_cell.angle_alpha   90.00
_cell.angle_beta   90.00
_cell.angle_gamma   90.00
#
_symmetry.space_group_name_H-M   'P 1'
#
loop_
_entity.id
_entity.type
_entity.pdbx_description
1 polymer ?
#
loop_
_entity_poly.entity_id
_entity_poly.type
_entity_poly.pdbx_seq_one_letter_code
_entity_poly.pdbx_strand_id
1 'polypeptide(L)'
;MVWVFLMNRMGSQGSTVAQRRRMALGVVILLLVDIIWVASSELTSYIFKRQEYNKPFFSTFTKTSMFVLYLLGFLLWRPWRQQCTGSLQGRHAAFFADAEAYFTPCINDTSLNDHTLSEPLYVPVKFQDLPAEHTNCAIGDCDSTSKKQRVRFSNILEVRQLPSTQALEAKLSRMSYPAAKDHESMLRTVGKLTVTDVAKISFFFCFVWFLANLSYQEALSDTQVAIVNILSSTSGLFTLILAAIFPSNSSDRFTLSKLLAVALSMGGVVLVSFSSMDSPDGKGTIGSLWSLAGAALYAVYIVMIKRKVDREDKLDIPMFFGFVGLFNLLLLWPGFLVLHYTGFEAFELPSKLVWIYILINGLIGTVLSEFLWLWGCFLTSSLIGTLALSLTIPLSIIADICMQKVRFSWLFFAGAVPVFLSFFIATLLCHYNNWDPVMVALRRVFAFICRSKHRIQRLPEDCEQCESLIPLHTVSHDDESFCS
;
A
#
# COMPACT_ATOMS: atom_id res chain seq x y z
N MET A 1 -0.53 -17.83 10.49
CA MET A 1 -1.04 -17.61 9.11
C MET A 1 -1.93 -18.73 8.55
N VAL A 2 -2.03 -19.92 9.16
CA VAL A 2 -3.12 -20.88 8.83
C VAL A 2 -4.50 -20.26 9.11
N TRP A 3 -4.60 -19.40 10.12
CA TRP A 3 -5.76 -18.52 10.34
C TRP A 3 -5.99 -17.47 9.26
N VAL A 4 -4.94 -16.99 8.58
CA VAL A 4 -5.09 -16.07 7.43
C VAL A 4 -5.63 -16.84 6.23
N PHE A 5 -5.20 -18.09 6.03
CA PHE A 5 -5.75 -18.98 5.01
C PHE A 5 -7.19 -19.41 5.33
N LEU A 6 -7.51 -19.69 6.60
CA LEU A 6 -8.87 -19.98 7.07
C LEU A 6 -9.80 -18.76 7.02
N MET A 7 -9.33 -17.55 7.34
CA MET A 7 -10.10 -16.31 7.19
C MET A 7 -10.29 -15.92 5.73
N ASN A 8 -9.34 -16.22 4.84
CA ASN A 8 -9.56 -16.05 3.40
C ASN A 8 -10.59 -17.06 2.86
N ARG A 9 -10.68 -18.25 3.48
CA ARG A 9 -11.70 -19.27 3.19
C ARG A 9 -13.08 -18.92 3.78
N MET A 10 -13.15 -18.03 4.77
CA MET A 10 -14.41 -17.41 5.23
C MET A 10 -14.86 -16.23 4.35
N GLY A 11 -14.18 -15.98 3.21
CA GLY A 11 -14.67 -15.09 2.16
C GLY A 11 -15.93 -15.60 1.45
N SER A 12 -16.43 -16.78 1.80
CA SER A 12 -17.73 -17.31 1.41
C SER A 12 -18.74 -17.10 2.53
N GLN A 13 -19.22 -15.86 2.70
CA GLN A 13 -20.62 -15.53 2.98
C GLN A 13 -20.74 -14.04 3.33
N GLY A 14 -21.64 -13.35 2.60
CA GLY A 14 -21.93 -11.94 2.82
C GLY A 14 -22.48 -11.67 4.21
N SER A 15 -21.77 -10.86 4.99
CA SER A 15 -22.38 -10.00 6.01
C SER A 15 -21.49 -8.77 6.21
N THR A 16 -22.08 -7.58 6.14
CA THR A 16 -21.42 -6.30 6.45
C THR A 16 -20.75 -6.30 7.84
N VAL A 17 -21.22 -7.16 8.74
CA VAL A 17 -20.68 -7.38 10.09
C VAL A 17 -19.29 -8.00 10.08
N ALA A 18 -19.02 -9.01 9.24
CA ALA A 18 -17.70 -9.65 9.16
C ALA A 18 -16.63 -8.67 8.65
N GLN A 19 -16.97 -7.84 7.66
CA GLN A 19 -16.08 -6.80 7.14
C GLN A 19 -15.80 -5.70 8.16
N ARG A 20 -16.83 -5.25 8.91
CA ARG A 20 -16.67 -4.27 10.01
C ARG A 20 -15.80 -4.84 11.13
N ARG A 21 -15.98 -6.09 11.53
CA ARG A 21 -15.14 -6.76 12.54
C ARG A 21 -13.67 -6.84 12.10
N ARG A 22 -13.42 -7.16 10.83
CA ARG A 22 -12.07 -7.17 10.25
C ARG A 22 -11.42 -5.79 10.31
N MET A 23 -12.15 -4.74 9.91
CA MET A 23 -11.63 -3.37 9.96
C MET A 23 -11.39 -2.91 11.40
N ALA A 24 -12.32 -3.17 12.32
CA ALA A 24 -12.16 -2.83 13.74
C ALA A 24 -10.94 -3.52 14.36
N LEU A 25 -10.75 -4.82 14.08
CA LEU A 25 -9.58 -5.57 14.54
C LEU A 25 -8.27 -4.98 13.98
N GLY A 26 -8.26 -4.60 12.70
CA GLY A 26 -7.08 -3.96 12.10
C GLY A 26 -6.76 -2.58 12.72
N VAL A 27 -7.77 -1.75 13.02
CA VAL A 27 -7.58 -0.47 13.72
C VAL A 27 -7.02 -0.68 15.13
N VAL A 28 -7.55 -1.65 15.88
CA VAL A 28 -7.05 -1.99 17.22
C VAL A 28 -5.59 -2.43 17.18
N ILE A 29 -5.21 -3.24 16.18
CA ILE A 29 -3.81 -3.66 15.99
C ILE A 29 -2.92 -2.46 15.69
N LEU A 30 -3.33 -1.54 14.82
CA LEU A 30 -2.55 -0.34 14.50
C LEU A 30 -2.34 0.56 15.72
N LEU A 31 -3.38 0.78 16.53
CA LEU A 31 -3.25 1.55 17.78
C LEU A 31 -2.31 0.87 18.78
N LEU A 32 -2.35 -0.46 18.86
CA LEU A 32 -1.42 -1.23 19.70
C LEU A 32 0.03 -1.07 19.21
N VAL A 33 0.24 -1.07 17.90
CA VAL A 33 1.56 -0.83 17.29
C VAL A 33 2.08 0.55 17.66
N ASP A 34 1.27 1.60 17.57
CA ASP A 34 1.69 2.96 17.93
C ASP A 34 2.18 3.03 19.39
N ILE A 35 1.48 2.35 20.31
CA ILE A 35 1.89 2.24 21.72
C ILE A 35 3.22 1.50 21.84
N ILE A 36 3.39 0.38 21.11
CA ILE A 36 4.63 -0.39 21.13
C ILE A 36 5.80 0.44 20.59
N TRP A 37 5.61 1.20 19.51
CA TRP A 37 6.65 2.05 18.94
C TRP A 37 7.05 3.19 19.88
N VAL A 38 6.08 3.89 20.47
CA VAL A 38 6.38 4.94 21.45
C VAL A 38 7.09 4.36 22.67
N ALA A 39 6.59 3.24 23.22
CA ALA A 39 7.24 2.56 24.34
C ALA A 39 8.66 2.05 23.99
N SER A 40 8.88 1.59 22.76
CA SER A 40 10.19 1.16 22.24
C SER A 40 11.19 2.32 22.15
N SER A 41 10.74 3.50 21.68
CA SER A 41 11.56 4.71 21.65
C SER A 41 11.87 5.23 23.05
N GLU A 42 10.91 5.21 23.98
CA GLU A 42 11.13 5.55 25.40
C GLU A 42 12.09 4.58 26.08
N LEU A 43 11.94 3.27 25.84
CA LEU A 43 12.84 2.26 26.38
C LEU A 43 14.27 2.47 25.89
N THR A 44 14.44 2.88 24.63
CA THR A 44 15.75 3.24 24.09
C THR A 44 16.32 4.48 24.78
N SER A 45 15.52 5.53 24.91
CA SER A 45 15.89 6.76 25.62
C SER A 45 16.28 6.46 27.07
N TYR A 46 15.56 5.57 27.74
CA TYR A 46 15.86 5.10 29.09
C TYR A 46 17.20 4.34 29.16
N ILE A 47 17.49 3.45 28.21
CA ILE A 47 18.78 2.73 28.16
C ILE A 47 19.94 3.71 28.00
N PHE A 48 19.80 4.72 27.14
CA PHE A 48 20.86 5.69 26.87
C PHE A 48 21.07 6.67 28.03
N LYS A 49 20.00 7.15 28.66
CA LYS A 49 20.08 8.22 29.68
C LYS A 49 20.16 7.71 31.12
N ARG A 50 19.47 6.62 31.48
CA ARG A 50 19.41 6.12 32.88
C ARG A 50 20.35 4.97 33.18
N GLN A 51 20.66 4.13 32.17
CA GLN A 51 21.58 3.00 32.31
C GLN A 51 22.98 3.35 31.78
N GLU A 52 23.20 4.61 31.36
CA GLU A 52 24.47 5.17 30.85
C GLU A 52 25.10 4.37 29.69
N TYR A 53 24.32 3.53 29.01
CA TYR A 53 24.80 2.73 27.89
C TYR A 53 24.54 3.47 26.56
N ASN A 54 25.24 4.60 26.36
CA ASN A 54 25.11 5.41 25.15
C ASN A 54 25.87 4.80 23.97
N LYS A 55 25.29 3.74 23.38
CA LYS A 55 25.86 2.95 22.27
C LYS A 55 24.83 2.82 21.13
N PRO A 56 24.57 3.91 20.39
CA PRO A 56 23.54 3.97 19.35
C PRO A 56 23.82 3.04 18.18
N PHE A 57 25.09 2.86 17.78
CA PHE A 57 25.44 1.91 16.72
C PHE A 57 25.15 0.47 17.15
N PHE A 58 25.58 0.07 18.36
CA PHE A 58 25.31 -1.27 18.88
C PHE A 58 23.80 -1.58 19.00
N SER A 59 23.03 -0.63 19.52
CA SER A 59 21.57 -0.74 19.64
C SER A 59 20.92 -0.92 18.27
N THR A 60 21.32 -0.09 17.30
CA THR A 60 20.78 -0.13 15.93
C THR A 60 21.15 -1.42 15.22
N PHE A 61 22.42 -1.85 15.31
CA PHE A 61 22.90 -3.11 14.74
C PHE A 61 22.14 -4.31 15.29
N THR A 62 21.94 -4.36 16.61
CA THR A 62 21.22 -5.47 17.25
C THR A 62 19.77 -5.51 16.79
N LYS A 63 19.06 -4.38 16.84
CA LYS A 63 17.64 -4.29 16.42
C LYS A 63 17.46 -4.66 14.94
N THR A 64 18.26 -4.07 14.05
CA THR A 64 18.15 -4.30 12.60
C THR A 64 18.54 -5.72 12.19
N SER A 65 19.52 -6.34 12.88
CA SER A 65 19.88 -7.74 12.65
C SER A 65 18.76 -8.70 13.03
N MET A 66 17.86 -8.34 13.95
CA MET A 66 16.72 -9.20 14.32
C MET A 66 15.71 -9.39 13.19
N PHE A 67 15.72 -8.56 12.14
CA PHE A 67 14.89 -8.83 10.96
C PHE A 67 15.25 -10.15 10.27
N VAL A 68 16.44 -10.73 10.50
CA VAL A 68 16.80 -12.10 10.04
C VAL A 68 15.79 -13.15 10.50
N LEU A 69 15.11 -12.92 11.63
CA LEU A 69 14.05 -13.82 12.13
C LEU A 69 12.93 -14.02 11.10
N TYR A 70 12.67 -13.05 10.22
CA TYR A 70 11.71 -13.23 9.12
C TYR A 70 12.15 -14.32 8.15
N LEU A 71 13.44 -14.41 7.81
CA LEU A 71 13.98 -15.47 6.95
C LEU A 71 13.91 -16.85 7.62
N LEU A 72 14.10 -16.92 8.94
CA LEU A 72 13.88 -18.16 9.69
C LEU A 72 12.43 -18.62 9.58
N GLY A 73 11.46 -17.70 9.53
CA GLY A 73 10.08 -17.99 9.20
C GLY A 73 9.90 -18.70 7.86
N PHE A 74 10.64 -18.30 6.83
CA PHE A 74 10.61 -18.96 5.51
C PHE A 74 11.27 -20.36 5.51
N LEU A 75 12.25 -20.59 6.38
CA LEU A 75 12.90 -21.89 6.54
C LEU A 75 12.06 -22.89 7.34
N LEU A 76 11.43 -22.44 8.43
CA LEU A 76 10.70 -23.28 9.38
C LEU A 76 9.24 -23.49 8.96
N TRP A 77 8.62 -22.54 8.25
CA TRP A 77 7.19 -22.59 7.93
C TRP A 77 6.92 -23.06 6.49
N ARG A 78 6.24 -24.20 6.36
CA ARG A 78 5.89 -24.83 5.07
C ARG A 78 5.21 -23.88 4.05
N PRO A 79 4.24 -23.01 4.41
CA PRO A 79 3.57 -22.14 3.45
C PRO A 79 4.50 -21.05 2.87
N TRP A 80 5.44 -20.56 3.66
CA TRP A 80 6.42 -19.56 3.25
C TRP A 80 7.53 -20.20 2.41
N ARG A 81 7.95 -21.42 2.77
CA ARG A 81 8.90 -22.22 1.97
C ARG A 81 8.39 -22.49 0.55
N GLN A 82 7.08 -22.71 0.38
CA GLN A 82 6.45 -22.93 -0.91
C GLN A 82 6.56 -21.73 -1.87
N GLN A 83 6.77 -20.51 -1.35
CA GLN A 83 7.03 -19.32 -2.17
C GLN A 83 8.47 -19.29 -2.70
N CYS A 84 9.42 -19.90 -1.98
CA CYS A 84 10.84 -19.97 -2.37
C CYS A 84 11.15 -21.14 -3.30
N THR A 85 10.47 -22.28 -3.13
CA THR A 85 10.59 -23.40 -4.06
C THR A 85 9.71 -23.12 -5.28
N GLY A 86 10.29 -22.94 -6.46
CA GLY A 86 9.63 -22.63 -7.74
C GLY A 86 8.61 -23.65 -8.26
N SER A 87 7.91 -24.38 -7.39
CA SER A 87 6.77 -25.25 -7.71
C SER A 87 5.60 -24.51 -8.38
N LEU A 88 5.58 -23.16 -8.37
CA LEU A 88 4.65 -22.35 -9.15
C LEU A 88 5.15 -21.99 -10.56
N GLN A 89 6.44 -22.16 -10.84
CA GLN A 89 7.02 -22.03 -12.18
C GLN A 89 6.67 -23.25 -13.05
N GLY A 90 6.53 -24.43 -12.44
CA GLY A 90 5.91 -25.59 -13.08
C GLY A 90 4.42 -25.37 -13.41
N ARG A 91 3.73 -24.51 -12.64
CA ARG A 91 2.37 -24.05 -12.97
C ARG A 91 2.36 -22.98 -14.05
N HIS A 92 3.39 -22.16 -14.24
CA HIS A 92 3.52 -21.32 -15.44
C HIS A 92 3.58 -22.17 -16.70
N ALA A 93 4.49 -23.14 -16.69
CA ALA A 93 4.63 -24.08 -17.78
C ALA A 93 3.34 -24.86 -17.99
N ALA A 94 2.66 -25.36 -16.95
CA ALA A 94 1.38 -26.04 -17.12
C ALA A 94 0.21 -25.11 -17.53
N PHE A 95 0.23 -23.84 -17.14
CA PHE A 95 -0.82 -22.85 -17.45
C PHE A 95 -0.73 -22.34 -18.89
N PHE A 96 0.48 -22.20 -19.43
CA PHE A 96 0.71 -21.94 -20.84
C PHE A 96 0.75 -23.23 -21.68
N ALA A 97 1.19 -24.36 -21.14
CA ALA A 97 1.18 -25.65 -21.84
C ALA A 97 -0.24 -26.21 -21.98
N ASP A 98 -1.20 -25.92 -21.10
CA ASP A 98 -2.62 -26.26 -21.36
C ASP A 98 -3.20 -25.42 -22.50
N ALA A 99 -2.68 -24.21 -22.71
CA ALA A 99 -3.02 -23.40 -23.88
C ALA A 99 -2.30 -23.97 -25.12
N GLU A 100 -0.99 -24.17 -25.07
CA GLU A 100 -0.12 -24.65 -26.16
C GLU A 100 -0.42 -26.08 -26.61
N ALA A 101 -0.78 -26.99 -25.68
CA ALA A 101 -1.23 -28.35 -25.98
C ALA A 101 -2.60 -28.39 -26.65
N TYR A 102 -3.41 -27.32 -26.55
CA TYR A 102 -4.64 -27.17 -27.32
C TYR A 102 -4.40 -26.58 -28.73
N PHE A 103 -3.20 -26.03 -28.99
CA PHE A 103 -2.84 -25.38 -30.25
C PHE A 103 -1.92 -26.23 -31.17
N THR A 104 -1.56 -27.45 -30.76
CA THR A 104 -0.62 -28.30 -31.52
C THR A 104 -1.10 -28.99 -32.81
N PRO A 105 -2.35 -28.84 -33.31
CA PRO A 105 -2.65 -29.26 -34.69
C PRO A 105 -2.70 -28.13 -35.74
N CYS A 106 -2.54 -26.85 -35.39
CA CYS A 106 -2.85 -25.74 -36.32
C CYS A 106 -1.70 -24.76 -36.62
N ILE A 107 -0.44 -25.19 -36.51
CA ILE A 107 0.69 -24.39 -37.02
C ILE A 107 1.06 -24.95 -38.39
N ASN A 108 0.45 -24.42 -39.44
CA ASN A 108 1.06 -24.52 -40.76
C ASN A 108 0.84 -23.32 -41.70
N ASP A 109 0.21 -22.23 -41.26
CA ASP A 109 0.12 -21.03 -42.09
C ASP A 109 0.75 -19.82 -41.38
N THR A 110 1.97 -19.54 -41.84
CA THR A 110 2.70 -18.29 -41.64
C THR A 110 1.92 -17.08 -42.14
N SER A 111 2.05 -15.98 -41.38
CA SER A 111 1.60 -14.61 -41.65
C SER A 111 0.14 -14.30 -41.33
N LEU A 112 -0.09 -13.49 -40.28
CA LEU A 112 -1.07 -12.39 -40.22
C LEU A 112 -1.06 -11.71 -38.83
N ASN A 113 -1.02 -10.38 -38.86
CA ASN A 113 -1.07 -9.38 -37.76
C ASN A 113 -1.56 -9.85 -36.36
N ASP A 114 -0.74 -9.58 -35.34
CA ASP A 114 -0.97 -9.79 -33.89
C ASP A 114 -2.20 -9.06 -33.27
N HIS A 115 -2.98 -8.33 -34.08
CA HIS A 115 -4.11 -7.51 -33.62
C HIS A 115 -5.46 -7.87 -34.26
N THR A 116 -5.53 -8.87 -35.15
CA THR A 116 -6.78 -9.25 -35.84
C THR A 116 -7.29 -10.61 -35.37
N LEU A 117 -8.61 -10.73 -35.22
CA LEU A 117 -9.28 -12.02 -34.97
C LEU A 117 -8.98 -13.00 -36.11
N SER A 118 -8.86 -14.29 -35.80
CA SER A 118 -8.71 -15.32 -36.85
C SER A 118 -9.93 -15.39 -37.76
N GLU A 119 -9.76 -16.08 -38.89
CA GLU A 119 -10.88 -16.42 -39.77
C GLU A 119 -12.00 -17.16 -39.01
N PRO A 120 -13.27 -16.94 -39.39
CA PRO A 120 -14.43 -17.50 -38.70
C PRO A 120 -14.59 -19.00 -38.98
N LEU A 121 -14.63 -19.80 -37.91
CA LEU A 121 -14.94 -21.23 -37.96
C LEU A 121 -16.40 -21.46 -37.56
N TYR A 122 -17.18 -22.08 -38.42
CA TYR A 122 -18.60 -22.35 -38.19
C TYR A 122 -18.82 -23.77 -37.63
N VAL A 123 -19.30 -23.88 -36.39
CA VAL A 123 -19.50 -25.15 -35.68
C VAL A 123 -20.99 -25.38 -35.40
N PRO A 124 -21.54 -26.58 -35.65
CA PRO A 124 -22.95 -26.86 -35.36
C PRO A 124 -23.24 -26.87 -33.86
N VAL A 125 -24.29 -26.15 -33.44
CA VAL A 125 -24.77 -26.11 -32.05
C VAL A 125 -25.62 -27.35 -31.79
N LYS A 126 -25.20 -28.21 -30.84
CA LYS A 126 -26.06 -29.26 -30.29
C LYS A 126 -26.87 -28.68 -29.14
N PHE A 127 -28.10 -28.27 -29.42
CA PHE A 127 -29.06 -27.99 -28.34
C PHE A 127 -29.38 -29.32 -27.65
N GLN A 128 -29.21 -29.38 -26.33
CA GLN A 128 -29.76 -30.48 -25.55
C GLN A 128 -31.28 -30.31 -25.57
N ASP A 129 -31.93 -31.01 -26.49
CA ASP A 129 -33.38 -31.12 -26.50
C ASP A 129 -33.79 -31.83 -25.20
N LEU A 130 -34.36 -31.08 -24.25
CA LEU A 130 -35.09 -31.67 -23.13
C LEU A 130 -36.12 -32.64 -23.73
N PRO A 131 -36.21 -33.90 -23.27
CA PRO A 131 -37.18 -34.83 -23.81
C PRO A 131 -38.57 -34.23 -23.62
N ALA A 132 -39.29 -34.06 -24.72
CA ALA A 132 -40.67 -33.65 -24.70
C ALA A 132 -41.45 -34.67 -23.85
N GLU A 133 -41.96 -34.23 -22.70
CA GLU A 133 -42.97 -35.00 -21.97
C GLU A 133 -44.15 -35.24 -22.92
N HIS A 134 -44.35 -36.51 -23.28
CA HIS A 134 -45.55 -36.96 -23.96
C HIS A 134 -46.72 -36.91 -22.96
N THR A 135 -47.32 -35.73 -22.78
CA THR A 135 -48.61 -35.62 -22.08
C THR A 135 -49.71 -35.94 -23.08
N ASN A 136 -50.20 -37.19 -23.05
CA ASN A 136 -51.46 -37.57 -23.68
C ASN A 136 -52.60 -36.83 -22.96
N CYS A 137 -53.04 -35.69 -23.50
CA CYS A 137 -54.31 -35.08 -23.11
C CYS A 137 -55.32 -35.25 -24.24
N ALA A 138 -56.38 -35.99 -23.93
CA ALA A 138 -57.53 -36.18 -24.79
C ALA A 138 -58.33 -34.88 -24.96
N ILE A 139 -58.86 -34.76 -26.17
CA ILE A 139 -59.88 -33.86 -26.72
C ILE A 139 -60.73 -33.10 -25.68
N GLY A 140 -60.71 -31.78 -25.79
CA GLY A 140 -61.66 -30.86 -25.16
C GLY A 140 -61.35 -29.42 -25.56
N ASP A 141 -62.19 -28.85 -26.43
CA ASP A 141 -62.14 -27.47 -26.92
C ASP A 141 -62.06 -26.44 -25.78
N CYS A 142 -61.21 -25.43 -25.94
CA CYS A 142 -61.46 -24.02 -25.55
C CYS A 142 -60.28 -23.13 -25.96
N ASP A 143 -60.62 -22.04 -26.66
CA ASP A 143 -59.74 -21.01 -27.20
C ASP A 143 -58.79 -20.37 -26.18
N SER A 144 -57.48 -20.37 -26.51
CA SER A 144 -56.58 -19.23 -26.33
C SER A 144 -55.24 -19.53 -26.99
N THR A 145 -55.09 -19.17 -28.27
CA THR A 145 -53.80 -19.27 -28.96
C THR A 145 -52.88 -18.14 -28.49
N SER A 146 -52.29 -18.28 -27.30
CA SER A 146 -51.05 -17.60 -26.96
C SER A 146 -49.98 -18.14 -27.91
N LYS A 147 -49.77 -17.47 -29.04
CA LYS A 147 -48.64 -17.72 -29.94
C LYS A 147 -47.36 -17.44 -29.15
N LYS A 148 -46.84 -18.45 -28.43
CA LYS A 148 -45.50 -18.39 -27.84
C LYS A 148 -44.55 -18.10 -28.99
N GLN A 149 -43.97 -16.91 -28.97
CA GLN A 149 -43.01 -16.45 -29.97
C GLN A 149 -41.83 -17.42 -29.98
N ARG A 150 -41.82 -18.34 -30.94
CA ARG A 150 -40.72 -19.29 -31.11
C ARG A 150 -39.59 -18.57 -31.83
N VAL A 151 -38.63 -18.10 -31.04
CA VAL A 151 -37.35 -17.62 -31.56
C VAL A 151 -36.58 -18.84 -32.05
N ARG A 152 -36.37 -18.95 -33.36
CA ARG A 152 -35.53 -20.00 -33.95
C ARG A 152 -34.11 -19.46 -34.02
N PHE A 153 -33.21 -20.02 -33.23
CA PHE A 153 -31.79 -19.71 -33.31
C PHE A 153 -31.15 -20.47 -34.49
N SER A 154 -30.09 -19.90 -35.06
CA SER A 154 -29.25 -20.62 -36.02
C SER A 154 -28.60 -21.81 -35.33
N ASN A 155 -28.57 -22.96 -36.01
CA ASN A 155 -27.90 -24.18 -35.51
C ASN A 155 -26.38 -24.15 -35.71
N ILE A 156 -25.81 -22.97 -35.99
CA ILE A 156 -24.40 -22.77 -36.30
C ILE A 156 -23.88 -21.65 -35.42
N LEU A 157 -22.78 -21.90 -34.73
CA LEU A 157 -22.03 -20.93 -33.94
C LEU A 157 -20.75 -20.55 -34.69
N GLU A 158 -20.46 -19.25 -34.72
CA GLU A 158 -19.21 -18.73 -35.28
C GLU A 158 -18.16 -18.64 -34.17
N VAL A 159 -17.06 -19.37 -34.32
CA VAL A 159 -15.90 -19.36 -33.43
C VAL A 159 -14.79 -18.58 -34.10
N ARG A 160 -14.28 -17.54 -33.43
CA ARG A 160 -13.05 -16.84 -33.82
C ARG A 160 -12.02 -16.96 -32.73
N GLN A 161 -10.77 -17.21 -33.10
CA GLN A 161 -9.64 -17.22 -32.19
C GLN A 161 -9.24 -15.78 -31.86
N LEU A 162 -9.15 -15.51 -30.56
CA LEU A 162 -8.68 -14.22 -30.04
C LEU A 162 -7.15 -14.19 -30.04
N PRO A 163 -6.53 -13.02 -30.26
CA PRO A 163 -5.10 -12.83 -30.09
C PRO A 163 -4.66 -13.22 -28.67
N SER A 164 -3.46 -13.82 -28.55
CA SER A 164 -2.89 -14.29 -27.28
C SER A 164 -2.75 -13.18 -26.23
N THR A 165 -2.55 -11.94 -26.68
CA THR A 165 -2.46 -10.73 -25.84
C THR A 165 -3.77 -10.37 -25.13
N GLN A 166 -4.92 -10.67 -25.74
CA GLN A 166 -6.26 -10.34 -25.19
C GLN A 166 -6.96 -11.56 -24.58
N ALA A 167 -6.47 -12.76 -24.85
CA ALA A 167 -7.08 -14.01 -24.41
C ALA A 167 -7.21 -14.13 -22.88
N LEU A 168 -6.23 -13.63 -22.12
CA LEU A 168 -6.27 -13.69 -20.65
C LEU A 168 -7.37 -12.79 -20.08
N GLU A 169 -7.45 -11.54 -20.53
CA GLU A 169 -8.45 -10.58 -20.05
C GLU A 169 -9.87 -11.02 -20.44
N ALA A 170 -10.04 -11.52 -21.67
CA ALA A 170 -11.31 -12.07 -22.14
C ALA A 170 -11.72 -13.37 -21.43
N LYS A 171 -10.76 -14.17 -20.95
CA LYS A 171 -11.03 -15.34 -20.11
C LYS A 171 -11.44 -14.91 -18.71
N LEU A 172 -10.76 -13.93 -18.12
CA LEU A 172 -11.07 -13.39 -16.80
C LEU A 172 -12.46 -12.74 -16.76
N SER A 173 -12.85 -12.00 -17.81
CA SER A 173 -14.17 -11.35 -17.88
C SER A 173 -15.33 -12.35 -18.02
N ARG A 174 -15.07 -13.56 -18.54
CA ARG A 174 -16.05 -14.64 -18.69
C ARG A 174 -16.13 -15.57 -17.49
N MET A 175 -15.19 -15.48 -16.53
CA MET A 175 -15.22 -16.28 -15.32
C MET A 175 -16.25 -15.75 -14.32
N SER A 176 -16.82 -16.65 -13.52
CA SER A 176 -17.66 -16.26 -12.38
C SER A 176 -16.81 -15.48 -11.35
N TYR A 177 -17.43 -14.53 -10.63
CA TYR A 177 -16.74 -13.72 -9.62
C TYR A 177 -15.83 -14.52 -8.64
N PRO A 178 -16.27 -15.66 -8.05
CA PRO A 178 -15.38 -16.44 -7.19
C PRO A 178 -14.19 -17.07 -7.95
N ALA A 179 -14.41 -17.56 -9.17
CA ALA A 179 -13.33 -18.11 -10.00
C ALA A 179 -12.32 -17.04 -10.43
N ALA A 180 -12.80 -15.85 -10.80
CA ALA A 180 -11.97 -14.70 -11.14
C ALA A 180 -11.12 -14.24 -9.95
N LYS A 181 -11.69 -14.21 -8.74
CA LYS A 181 -10.99 -13.84 -7.50
C LYS A 181 -9.88 -14.83 -7.13
N ASP A 182 -10.15 -16.12 -7.25
CA ASP A 182 -9.13 -17.16 -7.03
C ASP A 182 -8.00 -17.03 -8.05
N HIS A 183 -8.34 -16.73 -9.31
CA HIS A 183 -7.38 -16.51 -10.38
C HIS A 183 -6.53 -15.25 -10.17
N GLU A 184 -7.14 -14.15 -9.72
CA GLU A 184 -6.44 -12.91 -9.40
C GLU A 184 -5.43 -13.12 -8.27
N SER A 185 -5.80 -13.88 -7.23
CA SER A 185 -4.88 -14.22 -6.14
C SER A 185 -3.67 -15.03 -6.64
N MET A 186 -3.89 -15.91 -7.61
CA MET A 186 -2.83 -16.70 -8.25
C MET A 186 -1.92 -15.81 -9.09
N LEU A 187 -2.47 -14.94 -9.95
CA LEU A 187 -1.70 -13.98 -10.75
C LEU A 187 -0.87 -13.03 -9.87
N ARG A 188 -1.40 -12.60 -8.71
CA ARG A 188 -0.64 -11.80 -7.73
C ARG A 188 0.51 -12.56 -7.11
N THR A 189 0.39 -13.87 -6.87
CA THR A 189 1.52 -14.69 -6.38
C THR A 189 2.58 -14.93 -7.44
N VAL A 190 2.19 -14.86 -8.70
CA VAL A 190 3.01 -15.10 -9.88
C VAL A 190 3.81 -13.86 -10.28
N GLY A 191 3.22 -12.67 -10.15
CA GLY A 191 3.89 -11.41 -10.47
C GLY A 191 4.91 -10.94 -9.43
N LYS A 192 5.23 -11.76 -8.43
CA LYS A 192 6.19 -11.42 -7.37
C LYS A 192 7.63 -11.51 -7.87
N LEU A 193 8.47 -10.61 -7.37
CA LEU A 193 9.91 -10.61 -7.65
C LEU A 193 10.55 -11.92 -7.17
N THR A 194 11.52 -12.42 -7.94
CA THR A 194 12.24 -13.62 -7.54
C THR A 194 13.03 -13.38 -6.26
N VAL A 195 13.31 -14.44 -5.50
CA VAL A 195 14.10 -14.35 -4.25
C VAL A 195 15.45 -13.66 -4.51
N THR A 196 16.08 -13.94 -5.65
CA THR A 196 17.36 -13.33 -6.05
C THR A 196 17.21 -11.85 -6.34
N ASP A 197 16.12 -11.42 -6.99
CA ASP A 197 15.88 -10.01 -7.26
C ASP A 197 15.58 -9.25 -5.96
N VAL A 198 14.78 -9.83 -5.07
CA VAL A 198 14.53 -9.25 -3.73
C VAL A 198 15.84 -9.13 -2.95
N ALA A 199 16.69 -10.16 -2.94
CA ALA A 199 17.99 -10.10 -2.28
C ALA A 199 18.90 -9.01 -2.87
N LYS A 200 18.99 -8.89 -4.20
CA LYS A 200 19.75 -7.81 -4.87
C LYS A 200 19.22 -6.43 -4.47
N ILE A 201 17.90 -6.27 -4.45
CA ILE A 201 17.24 -5.02 -4.07
C ILE A 201 17.51 -4.68 -2.59
N SER A 202 17.33 -5.64 -1.68
CA SER A 202 17.63 -5.51 -0.25
C SER A 202 19.08 -5.16 0.03
N PHE A 203 20.03 -5.70 -0.73
CA PHE A 203 21.46 -5.41 -0.57
C PHE A 203 21.77 -3.92 -0.73
N PHE A 204 21.26 -3.30 -1.81
CA PHE A 204 21.47 -1.86 -2.05
C PHE A 204 20.79 -1.00 -0.97
N PHE A 205 19.62 -1.43 -0.50
CA PHE A 205 18.84 -0.64 0.46
C PHE A 205 19.26 -0.82 1.91
N CYS A 206 19.98 -1.89 2.24
CA CYS A 206 20.46 -2.18 3.59
C CYS A 206 21.25 -1.00 4.18
N PHE A 207 22.17 -0.41 3.41
CA PHE A 207 23.01 0.69 3.88
C PHE A 207 22.22 1.97 4.19
N VAL A 208 21.31 2.36 3.28
CA VAL A 208 20.48 3.57 3.47
C VAL A 208 19.51 3.38 4.63
N TRP A 209 18.89 2.20 4.72
CA TRP A 209 18.03 1.83 5.83
C TRP A 209 18.78 1.89 7.16
N PHE A 210 19.97 1.29 7.23
CA PHE A 210 20.76 1.28 8.46
C PHE A 210 21.18 2.69 8.86
N LEU A 211 21.64 3.51 7.92
CA LEU A 211 22.05 4.89 8.20
C LEU A 211 20.88 5.76 8.68
N ALA A 212 19.69 5.61 8.10
CA ALA A 212 18.49 6.29 8.56
C ALA A 212 18.13 5.93 10.01
N ASN A 213 18.18 4.63 10.33
CA ASN A 213 17.90 4.13 11.69
C ASN A 213 18.99 4.52 12.69
N LEU A 214 20.26 4.56 12.27
CA LEU A 214 21.38 5.02 13.09
C LEU A 214 21.18 6.48 13.47
N SER A 215 20.91 7.36 12.49
CA SER A 215 20.62 8.77 12.73
C SER A 215 19.42 8.98 13.66
N TYR A 216 18.37 8.15 13.55
CA TYR A 216 17.24 8.20 14.47
C TYR A 216 17.65 7.84 15.92
N GLN A 217 18.56 6.88 16.09
CA GLN A 217 19.00 6.43 17.42
C GLN A 217 20.01 7.40 18.06
N GLU A 218 20.88 8.03 17.27
CA GLU A 218 21.71 9.17 17.69
C GLU A 218 20.84 10.36 18.11
N ALA A 219 19.73 10.61 17.40
CA ALA A 219 18.79 11.64 17.82
C ALA A 219 18.17 11.34 19.19
N LEU A 220 17.86 10.07 19.48
CA LEU A 220 17.28 9.64 20.76
C LEU A 220 18.26 9.72 21.95
N SER A 221 19.57 9.60 21.71
CA SER A 221 20.56 9.81 22.77
C SER A 221 20.66 11.29 23.16
N ASP A 222 20.54 12.19 22.20
CA ASP A 222 20.78 13.63 22.39
C ASP A 222 19.51 14.45 22.71
N THR A 223 18.33 13.98 22.29
CA THR A 223 17.05 14.72 22.44
C THR A 223 15.93 13.91 23.09
N GLN A 224 14.75 14.53 23.23
CA GLN A 224 13.54 13.90 23.76
C GLN A 224 12.79 13.17 22.65
N VAL A 225 12.07 12.11 23.03
CA VAL A 225 11.42 11.20 22.06
C VAL A 225 10.38 11.94 21.23
N ALA A 226 9.60 12.83 21.83
CA ALA A 226 8.61 13.64 21.14
C ALA A 226 9.23 14.53 20.06
N ILE A 227 10.36 15.19 20.34
CA ILE A 227 11.05 16.04 19.36
C ILE A 227 11.55 15.19 18.19
N VAL A 228 12.17 14.04 18.48
CA VAL A 228 12.66 13.11 17.44
C VAL A 228 11.51 12.62 16.57
N ASN A 229 10.37 12.23 17.15
CA ASN A 229 9.23 11.72 16.37
C ASN A 229 8.54 12.80 15.53
N ILE A 230 8.43 14.04 16.05
CA ILE A 230 7.94 15.17 15.25
C ILE A 230 8.85 15.42 14.05
N LEU A 231 10.17 15.49 14.27
CA LEU A 231 11.14 15.70 13.20
C LEU A 231 11.21 14.49 12.24
N SER A 232 11.06 13.26 12.72
CA SER A 232 11.04 12.05 11.88
C SER A 232 9.80 11.96 10.99
N SER A 233 8.65 12.46 11.47
CA SER A 233 7.41 12.54 10.68
C SER A 233 7.53 13.41 9.42
N THR A 234 8.55 14.28 9.36
CA THR A 234 8.87 15.12 8.19
C THR A 234 9.38 14.32 7.00
N SER A 235 9.74 13.04 7.20
CA SER A 235 10.13 12.13 6.11
C SER A 235 9.08 12.03 5.01
N GLY A 236 7.79 12.15 5.34
CA GLY A 236 6.72 12.23 4.33
C GLY A 236 6.84 13.44 3.40
N LEU A 237 7.31 14.58 3.92
CA LEU A 237 7.52 15.81 3.15
C LEU A 237 8.73 15.67 2.23
N PHE A 238 9.84 15.17 2.76
CA PHE A 238 11.01 14.88 1.94
C PHE A 238 10.69 13.86 0.85
N THR A 239 9.83 12.88 1.15
CA THR A 239 9.34 11.91 0.17
C THR A 239 8.53 12.61 -0.94
N LEU A 240 7.65 13.56 -0.60
CA LEU A 240 6.90 14.34 -1.59
C LEU A 240 7.80 15.22 -2.47
N ILE A 241 8.80 15.87 -1.86
CA ILE A 241 9.77 16.71 -2.58
C ILE A 241 10.60 15.84 -3.53
N LEU A 242 11.14 14.72 -3.05
CA LEU A 242 11.95 13.82 -3.85
C LEU A 242 11.14 13.10 -4.94
N ALA A 243 9.90 12.72 -4.67
CA ALA A 243 8.99 12.15 -5.66
C ALA A 243 8.62 13.16 -6.75
N ALA A 244 8.55 14.46 -6.42
CA ALA A 244 8.35 15.51 -7.42
C ALA A 244 9.59 15.72 -8.30
N ILE A 245 10.81 15.57 -7.76
CA ILE A 245 12.06 15.68 -8.52
C ILE A 245 12.30 14.43 -9.39
N PHE A 246 12.00 13.24 -8.85
CA PHE A 246 12.17 11.94 -9.50
C PHE A 246 10.82 11.22 -9.63
N PRO A 247 9.95 11.66 -10.56
CA PRO A 247 8.62 11.07 -10.70
C PRO A 247 8.73 9.61 -11.13
N SER A 248 8.17 8.69 -10.34
CA SER A 248 8.06 7.27 -10.72
C SER A 248 6.69 6.94 -11.27
N ASN A 249 5.63 7.62 -10.81
CA ASN A 249 4.26 7.41 -11.24
C ASN A 249 3.55 8.73 -11.61
N SER A 250 2.52 8.68 -12.47
CA SER A 250 1.69 9.85 -12.78
C SER A 250 0.91 10.39 -11.56
N SER A 251 0.92 9.68 -10.42
CA SER A 251 0.38 10.13 -9.13
C SER A 251 1.29 11.09 -8.36
N ASP A 252 2.55 11.21 -8.78
CA ASP A 252 3.53 12.04 -8.07
C ASP A 252 3.48 13.51 -8.49
N ARG A 253 2.47 13.90 -9.29
CA ARG A 253 2.27 15.30 -9.71
C ARG A 253 2.18 16.22 -8.51
N PHE A 254 2.93 17.31 -8.59
CA PHE A 254 2.99 18.33 -7.57
C PHE A 254 1.75 19.23 -7.67
N THR A 255 0.85 19.13 -6.68
CA THR A 255 -0.36 19.95 -6.59
C THR A 255 -0.14 21.12 -5.64
N LEU A 256 -0.92 22.20 -5.80
CA LEU A 256 -0.74 23.41 -4.98
C LEU A 256 -1.07 23.13 -3.51
N SER A 257 -2.03 22.23 -3.26
CA SER A 257 -2.33 21.78 -1.91
C SER A 257 -1.18 20.95 -1.27
N LYS A 258 -0.41 20.16 -2.04
CA LYS A 258 0.80 19.48 -1.53
C LYS A 258 1.88 20.51 -1.16
N LEU A 259 2.05 21.57 -1.96
CA LEU A 259 2.99 22.66 -1.65
C LEU A 259 2.67 23.35 -0.32
N LEU A 260 1.39 23.66 -0.07
CA LEU A 260 0.98 24.29 1.19
C LEU A 260 1.17 23.38 2.40
N ALA A 261 0.90 22.07 2.25
CA ALA A 261 1.21 21.10 3.30
C ALA A 261 2.71 21.10 3.63
N VAL A 262 3.58 21.14 2.61
CA VAL A 262 5.04 21.26 2.79
C VAL A 262 5.42 22.58 3.46
N ALA A 263 4.86 23.72 3.04
CA ALA A 263 5.17 25.00 3.67
C ALA A 263 4.77 25.06 5.16
N LEU A 264 3.57 24.57 5.48
CA LEU A 264 3.06 24.50 6.86
C LEU A 264 3.96 23.63 7.74
N SER A 265 4.36 22.47 7.21
CA SER A 265 5.19 21.52 7.91
C SER A 265 6.62 22.05 8.15
N MET A 266 7.23 22.73 7.18
CA MET A 266 8.55 23.33 7.31
C MET A 266 8.55 24.44 8.36
N GLY A 267 7.50 25.26 8.40
CA GLY A 267 7.32 26.26 9.46
C GLY A 267 7.24 25.63 10.84
N GLY A 268 6.50 24.53 10.99
CA GLY A 268 6.41 23.79 12.24
C GLY A 268 7.75 23.17 12.69
N VAL A 269 8.51 22.60 11.75
CA VAL A 269 9.85 22.04 11.99
C VAL A 269 10.83 23.10 12.49
N VAL A 270 10.82 24.28 11.87
CA VAL A 270 11.68 25.41 12.29
C VAL A 270 11.35 25.85 13.71
N LEU A 271 10.06 25.95 14.06
CA LEU A 271 9.63 26.29 15.42
C LEU A 271 10.04 25.24 16.47
N VAL A 272 9.86 23.95 16.16
CA VAL A 272 10.30 22.85 17.05
C VAL A 272 11.82 22.84 17.21
N SER A 273 12.56 23.10 16.12
CA SER A 273 14.01 23.20 16.16
C SER A 273 14.48 24.36 17.04
N PHE A 274 13.83 25.53 16.96
CA PHE A 274 14.12 26.64 17.86
C PHE A 274 13.83 26.30 19.32
N SER A 275 12.73 25.58 19.61
CA SER A 275 12.46 25.13 20.98
C SER A 275 13.51 24.15 21.53
N SER A 276 14.24 23.47 20.64
CA SER A 276 15.33 22.56 21.01
C SER A 276 16.65 23.29 21.30
N MET A 277 16.82 24.53 20.78
CA MET A 277 17.99 25.38 21.03
C MET A 277 18.00 25.94 22.45
N ASP A 278 16.83 26.07 23.09
CA ASP A 278 16.71 26.56 24.47
C ASP A 278 17.24 25.55 25.52
N SER A 279 17.72 24.37 25.10
CA SER A 279 18.33 23.40 26.00
C SER A 279 19.75 23.81 26.41
N PRO A 280 20.08 23.85 27.72
CA PRO A 280 21.33 24.42 28.23
C PRO A 280 22.60 23.67 27.80
N ASP A 281 22.47 22.42 27.36
CA ASP A 281 23.60 21.56 26.99
C ASP A 281 24.00 21.68 25.51
N GLY A 282 23.26 22.42 24.67
CA GLY A 282 23.47 22.53 23.22
C GLY A 282 23.24 21.22 22.43
N LYS A 283 23.20 20.07 23.13
CA LYS A 283 22.95 18.72 22.61
C LYS A 283 21.58 18.58 21.92
N GLY A 284 20.61 19.42 22.29
CA GLY A 284 19.30 19.40 21.64
C GLY A 284 19.35 19.71 20.14
N THR A 285 20.30 20.55 19.72
CA THR A 285 20.44 20.97 18.32
C THR A 285 21.04 19.88 17.44
N ILE A 286 22.07 19.18 17.93
CA ILE A 286 22.70 18.07 17.23
C ILE A 286 21.73 16.89 17.09
N GLY A 287 20.96 16.57 18.13
CA GLY A 287 19.91 15.54 18.03
C GLY A 287 18.81 15.91 17.04
N SER A 288 18.44 17.19 16.95
CA SER A 288 17.48 17.68 15.94
C SER A 288 18.02 17.53 14.52
N LEU A 289 19.30 17.82 14.32
CA LEU A 289 19.99 17.65 13.03
C LEU A 289 20.08 16.17 12.62
N TRP A 290 20.43 15.29 13.57
CA TRP A 290 20.42 13.84 13.34
C TRP A 290 19.03 13.31 13.00
N SER A 291 17.97 13.80 13.67
CA SER A 291 16.60 13.41 13.34
C SER A 291 16.19 13.84 11.93
N LEU A 292 16.52 15.08 11.53
CA LEU A 292 16.27 15.57 10.16
C LEU A 292 17.07 14.79 9.11
N ALA A 293 18.33 14.47 9.40
CA ALA A 293 19.15 13.63 8.52
C ALA A 293 18.56 12.22 8.38
N GLY A 294 18.10 11.61 9.48
CA GLY A 294 17.39 10.34 9.47
C GLY A 294 16.10 10.38 8.64
N ALA A 295 15.29 11.43 8.81
CA ALA A 295 14.06 11.64 8.06
C ALA A 295 14.31 11.78 6.54
N ALA A 296 15.36 12.51 6.16
CA ALA A 296 15.75 12.69 4.76
C ALA A 296 16.28 11.37 4.16
N LEU A 297 17.14 10.63 4.88
CA LEU A 297 17.63 9.32 4.44
C LEU A 297 16.50 8.29 4.30
N TYR A 298 15.56 8.29 5.24
CA TYR A 298 14.38 7.44 5.17
C TYR A 298 13.50 7.79 3.95
N ALA A 299 13.32 9.08 3.65
CA ALA A 299 12.61 9.51 2.45
C ALA A 299 13.31 9.08 1.16
N VAL A 300 14.64 9.20 1.09
CA VAL A 300 15.44 8.68 -0.03
C VAL A 300 15.21 7.18 -0.20
N TYR A 301 15.26 6.41 0.90
CA TYR A 301 14.96 4.97 0.90
C TYR A 301 13.56 4.67 0.32
N ILE A 302 12.51 5.35 0.78
CA ILE A 302 11.15 5.13 0.30
C ILE A 302 11.01 5.46 -1.20
N VAL A 303 11.55 6.60 -1.65
CA VAL A 303 11.48 7.00 -3.06
C VAL A 303 12.26 6.04 -3.96
N MET A 304 13.43 5.57 -3.52
CA MET A 304 14.19 4.60 -4.29
C MET A 304 13.47 3.25 -4.40
N ILE A 305 12.79 2.79 -3.33
CA ILE A 305 11.93 1.59 -3.40
C ILE A 305 10.79 1.80 -4.39
N LYS A 306 10.05 2.91 -4.28
CA LYS A 306 8.95 3.23 -5.19
C LYS A 306 9.37 3.30 -6.65
N ARG A 307 10.62 3.70 -6.92
CA ARG A 307 11.17 3.75 -8.28
C ARG A 307 11.64 2.38 -8.78
N LYS A 308 12.17 1.52 -7.92
CA LYS A 308 12.61 0.17 -8.30
C LYS A 308 11.47 -0.85 -8.34
N VAL A 309 10.39 -0.61 -7.59
CA VAL A 309 9.26 -1.53 -7.43
C VAL A 309 7.98 -0.80 -7.81
N ASP A 310 7.48 -1.00 -9.03
CA ASP A 310 6.29 -0.27 -9.55
C ASP A 310 5.02 -0.52 -8.75
N ARG A 311 4.89 -1.73 -8.19
CA ARG A 311 3.73 -2.17 -7.40
C ARG A 311 4.22 -2.82 -6.12
N GLU A 312 3.81 -2.29 -4.98
CA GLU A 312 4.14 -2.80 -3.64
C GLU A 312 3.79 -4.29 -3.49
N ASP A 313 2.72 -4.74 -4.16
CA ASP A 313 2.29 -6.15 -4.18
C ASP A 313 3.32 -7.13 -4.76
N LYS A 314 4.26 -6.66 -5.60
CA LYS A 314 5.29 -7.51 -6.22
C LYS A 314 6.41 -7.87 -5.23
N LEU A 315 6.61 -7.08 -4.18
CA LEU A 315 7.67 -7.26 -3.21
C LEU A 315 7.13 -7.94 -1.95
N ASP A 316 7.63 -9.13 -1.62
CA ASP A 316 7.32 -9.76 -0.33
C ASP A 316 8.06 -9.02 0.80
N ILE A 317 7.36 -8.07 1.43
CA ILE A 317 7.89 -7.18 2.48
C ILE A 317 8.61 -7.94 3.61
N PRO A 318 8.09 -9.06 4.18
CA PRO A 318 8.82 -9.81 5.20
C PRO A 318 10.13 -10.43 4.69
N MET A 319 10.17 -10.90 3.44
CA MET A 319 11.39 -11.44 2.83
C MET A 319 12.40 -10.32 2.58
N PHE A 320 11.92 -9.17 2.11
CA PHE A 320 12.73 -7.97 1.90
C PHE A 320 13.42 -7.52 3.19
N PHE A 321 12.68 -7.33 4.29
CA PHE A 321 13.25 -6.97 5.59
C PHE A 321 14.15 -8.08 6.15
N GLY A 322 13.79 -9.34 5.93
CA GLY A 322 14.62 -10.48 6.27
C GLY A 322 16.01 -10.42 5.66
N PHE A 323 16.10 -10.14 4.36
CA PHE A 323 17.38 -9.95 3.68
C PHE A 323 18.12 -8.69 4.12
N VAL A 324 17.41 -7.59 4.40
CA VAL A 324 18.02 -6.37 4.98
C VAL A 324 18.71 -6.69 6.31
N GLY A 325 18.05 -7.45 7.20
CA GLY A 325 18.65 -7.91 8.45
C GLY A 325 19.83 -8.84 8.25
N LEU A 326 19.77 -9.74 7.24
CA LEU A 326 20.86 -10.66 6.94
C LEU A 326 22.10 -9.93 6.44
N PHE A 327 21.94 -9.01 5.49
CA PHE A 327 23.05 -8.20 5.00
C PHE A 327 23.60 -7.29 6.09
N ASN A 328 22.76 -6.77 6.98
CA ASN A 328 23.21 -6.01 8.14
C ASN A 328 24.12 -6.83 9.04
N LEU A 329 23.69 -8.05 9.41
CA LEU A 329 24.48 -8.96 10.23
C LEU A 329 25.83 -9.32 9.59
N LEU A 330 25.87 -9.50 8.26
CA LEU A 330 27.07 -9.96 7.55
C LEU A 330 28.03 -8.83 7.16
N LEU A 331 27.54 -7.62 6.84
CA LEU A 331 28.32 -6.55 6.22
C LEU A 331 28.64 -5.39 7.16
N LEU A 332 27.80 -5.13 8.16
CA LEU A 332 27.93 -3.93 9.00
C LEU A 332 28.67 -4.18 10.32
N TRP A 333 29.04 -5.43 10.63
CA TRP A 333 29.88 -5.74 11.80
C TRP A 333 31.28 -5.10 11.79
N PRO A 334 31.98 -4.88 10.64
CA PRO A 334 33.25 -4.15 10.65
C PRO A 334 33.11 -2.70 11.12
N GLY A 335 31.89 -2.14 11.08
CA GLY A 335 31.58 -0.84 11.65
C GLY A 335 31.97 -0.73 13.12
N PHE A 336 31.83 -1.79 13.92
CA PHE A 336 32.26 -1.79 15.32
C PHE A 336 33.76 -1.51 15.46
N LEU A 337 34.59 -2.07 14.57
CA LEU A 337 36.03 -1.84 14.58
C LEU A 337 36.36 -0.40 14.21
N VAL A 338 35.72 0.10 13.14
CA VAL A 338 35.91 1.49 12.69
C VAL A 338 35.51 2.48 13.77
N LEU A 339 34.35 2.30 14.41
CA LEU A 339 33.88 3.16 15.50
C LEU A 339 34.76 3.10 16.75
N HIS A 340 35.32 1.93 17.06
CA HIS A 340 36.25 1.79 18.18
C HIS A 340 37.58 2.50 17.91
N TYR A 341 38.15 2.35 16.71
CA TYR A 341 39.41 3.02 16.33
C TYR A 341 39.27 4.54 16.16
N THR A 342 38.12 5.00 15.69
CA THR A 342 37.83 6.43 15.56
C THR A 342 37.47 7.09 16.90
N GLY A 343 37.21 6.29 17.94
CA GLY A 343 36.86 6.77 19.27
C GLY A 343 35.44 7.35 19.40
N PHE A 344 34.63 7.29 18.33
CA PHE A 344 33.22 7.71 18.39
C PHE A 344 32.39 6.80 19.29
N GLU A 345 32.60 5.48 19.22
CA GLU A 345 31.92 4.53 20.08
C GLU A 345 32.88 3.42 20.51
N ALA A 346 33.36 3.46 21.76
CA ALA A 346 34.18 2.37 22.29
C ALA A 346 33.37 1.06 22.38
N PHE A 347 33.95 -0.05 21.94
CA PHE A 347 33.30 -1.36 22.03
C PHE A 347 33.30 -1.85 23.49
N GLU A 348 32.14 -1.77 24.13
CA GLU A 348 31.93 -2.25 25.50
C GLU A 348 30.70 -3.15 25.51
N LEU A 349 30.85 -4.36 26.06
CA LEU A 349 29.72 -5.29 26.15
C LEU A 349 28.72 -4.81 27.22
N PRO A 350 27.42 -4.80 26.92
CA PRO A 350 26.41 -4.35 27.87
C PRO A 350 26.30 -5.32 29.06
N SER A 351 25.83 -4.79 30.20
CA SER A 351 25.44 -5.63 31.33
C SER A 351 24.31 -6.58 30.94
N LYS A 352 24.15 -7.70 31.67
CA LYS A 352 23.11 -8.71 31.38
C LYS A 352 21.70 -8.10 31.30
N LEU A 353 21.41 -7.11 32.15
CA LEU A 353 20.11 -6.42 32.16
C LEU A 353 19.92 -5.52 30.93
N VAL A 354 20.91 -4.70 30.58
CA VAL A 354 20.85 -3.83 29.40
C VAL A 354 20.75 -4.66 28.12
N TRP A 355 21.49 -5.77 28.04
CA TRP A 355 21.40 -6.69 26.92
C TRP A 355 20.00 -7.28 26.75
N ILE A 356 19.36 -7.70 27.85
CA ILE A 356 17.96 -8.18 27.84
C ILE A 356 17.02 -7.07 27.37
N TYR A 357 17.17 -5.83 27.85
CA TYR A 357 16.33 -4.71 27.40
C TYR A 357 16.49 -4.43 25.91
N ILE A 358 17.72 -4.41 25.38
CA ILE A 358 17.98 -4.23 23.95
C ILE A 358 17.36 -5.39 23.15
N LEU A 359 17.48 -6.63 23.62
CA LEU A 359 16.92 -7.81 22.98
C LEU A 359 15.39 -7.76 22.92
N ILE A 360 14.73 -7.46 24.04
CA ILE A 360 13.28 -7.31 24.12
C ILE A 360 12.82 -6.17 23.22
N ASN A 361 13.55 -5.04 23.24
CA ASN A 361 13.21 -3.88 22.43
C ASN A 361 13.36 -4.15 20.93
N GLY A 362 14.38 -4.91 20.51
CA GLY A 362 14.49 -5.35 19.13
C GLY A 362 13.36 -6.32 18.76
N LEU A 363 13.09 -7.33 19.57
CA LEU A 363 12.11 -8.35 19.23
C LEU A 363 10.67 -7.80 19.19
N ILE A 364 10.26 -7.08 20.23
CA ILE A 364 8.91 -6.54 20.37
C ILE A 364 8.78 -5.21 19.63
N GLY A 365 9.74 -4.31 19.86
CA GLY A 365 9.70 -2.93 19.38
C GLY A 365 10.06 -2.77 17.90
N THR A 366 10.78 -3.72 17.28
CA THR A 366 11.09 -3.67 15.84
C THR A 366 10.54 -4.85 15.03
N VAL A 367 10.74 -6.10 15.44
CA VAL A 367 10.28 -7.23 14.60
C VAL A 367 8.77 -7.42 14.73
N LEU A 368 8.24 -7.54 15.94
CA LEU A 368 6.81 -7.80 16.14
C LEU A 368 5.95 -6.60 15.73
N SER A 369 6.38 -5.38 16.06
CA SER A 369 5.67 -4.14 15.71
C SER A 369 5.50 -3.96 14.22
N GLU A 370 6.57 -4.12 13.42
CA GLU A 370 6.52 -4.02 11.96
C GLU A 370 5.62 -5.10 11.34
N PHE A 371 5.67 -6.32 11.87
CA PHE A 371 4.78 -7.39 11.44
C PHE A 371 3.30 -7.07 11.72
N LEU A 372 3.00 -6.60 12.94
CA LEU A 372 1.67 -6.20 13.35
C LEU A 372 1.17 -4.98 12.55
N TRP A 373 2.05 -4.04 12.24
CA TRP A 373 1.75 -2.87 11.42
C TRP A 373 1.34 -3.30 10.01
N LEU A 374 2.15 -4.13 9.35
CA LEU A 374 1.84 -4.67 8.03
C LEU A 374 0.53 -5.46 8.04
N TRP A 375 0.29 -6.24 9.09
CA TRP A 375 -0.95 -6.98 9.26
C TRP A 375 -2.17 -6.06 9.46
N GLY A 376 -2.01 -4.99 10.25
CA GLY A 376 -3.01 -3.94 10.43
C GLY A 376 -3.37 -3.23 9.12
N CYS A 377 -2.36 -2.87 8.33
CA CYS A 377 -2.53 -2.30 6.98
C CYS A 377 -3.28 -3.25 6.05
N PHE A 378 -2.98 -4.56 6.08
CA PHE A 378 -3.68 -5.58 5.29
C PHE A 378 -5.15 -5.81 5.71
N LEU A 379 -5.46 -5.60 6.99
CA LEU A 379 -6.81 -5.75 7.53
C LEU A 379 -7.68 -4.50 7.30
N THR A 380 -7.04 -3.34 7.15
CA THR A 380 -7.67 -2.03 6.94
C THR A 380 -7.36 -1.51 5.53
N SER A 381 -6.55 -0.46 5.43
CA SER A 381 -6.02 0.12 4.21
C SER A 381 -4.69 0.80 4.51
N SER A 382 -3.86 1.00 3.49
CA SER A 382 -2.59 1.74 3.65
C SER A 382 -2.82 3.17 4.17
N LEU A 383 -3.95 3.81 3.83
CA LEU A 383 -4.31 5.14 4.33
C LEU A 383 -4.50 5.13 5.85
N ILE A 384 -5.25 4.16 6.38
CA ILE A 384 -5.50 4.05 7.82
C ILE A 384 -4.18 3.74 8.56
N GLY A 385 -3.31 2.92 7.98
CA GLY A 385 -1.96 2.69 8.51
C GLY A 385 -1.10 3.96 8.60
N THR A 386 -1.14 4.81 7.58
CA THR A 386 -0.44 6.11 7.62
C THR A 386 -1.08 7.09 8.59
N LEU A 387 -2.40 7.07 8.76
CA LEU A 387 -3.08 7.91 9.76
C LEU A 387 -2.75 7.45 11.19
N ALA A 388 -2.62 6.14 11.42
CA ALA A 388 -2.16 5.60 12.71
C ALA A 388 -0.75 6.12 13.05
N LEU A 389 0.18 6.08 12.09
CA LEU A 389 1.52 6.67 12.25
C LEU A 389 1.49 8.14 12.71
N SER A 390 0.51 8.94 12.30
CA SER A 390 0.39 10.33 12.78
C SER A 390 0.09 10.43 14.27
N LEU A 391 -0.62 9.44 14.85
CA LEU A 391 -0.98 9.38 16.26
C LEU A 391 0.23 9.10 17.16
N THR A 392 1.35 8.61 16.60
CA THR A 392 2.60 8.46 17.34
C THR A 392 3.11 9.79 17.89
N ILE A 393 2.86 10.91 17.18
CA ILE A 393 3.27 12.25 17.61
C ILE A 393 2.60 12.64 18.94
N PRO A 394 1.26 12.76 19.05
CA PRO A 394 0.62 13.10 20.32
C PRO A 394 0.87 12.05 21.40
N LEU A 395 0.95 10.75 21.04
CA LEU A 395 1.23 9.70 22.01
C LEU A 395 2.63 9.83 22.61
N SER A 396 3.64 10.19 21.82
CA SER A 396 5.00 10.44 22.30
C SER A 396 5.10 11.67 23.21
N ILE A 397 4.36 12.75 22.90
CA ILE A 397 4.28 13.93 23.78
C ILE A 397 3.69 13.55 25.14
N ILE A 398 2.60 12.77 25.15
CA ILE A 398 1.98 12.30 26.38
C ILE A 398 2.94 11.39 27.16
N ALA A 399 3.63 10.48 26.47
CA ALA A 399 4.61 9.58 27.09
C ALA A 399 5.77 10.36 27.74
N ASP A 400 6.33 11.36 27.07
CA ASP A 400 7.40 12.21 27.62
C ASP A 400 6.93 12.99 28.87
N ILE A 401 5.71 13.53 28.85
CA ILE A 401 5.13 14.24 30.01
C ILE A 401 4.92 13.28 31.19
N CYS A 402 4.41 12.06 30.93
CA CYS A 402 4.10 11.09 31.98
C CYS A 402 5.35 10.39 32.55
N MET A 403 6.26 9.93 31.69
CA MET A 403 7.40 9.08 32.06
C MET A 403 8.65 9.89 32.41
N GLN A 404 8.97 10.93 31.62
CA GLN A 404 10.17 11.75 31.83
C GLN A 404 9.89 13.02 32.65
N LYS A 405 8.62 13.35 32.92
CA LYS A 405 8.18 14.57 33.64
C LYS A 405 8.75 15.87 33.05
N VAL A 406 8.98 15.88 31.74
CA VAL A 406 9.50 17.04 31.02
C VAL A 406 8.39 18.09 30.87
N ARG A 407 8.77 19.37 31.03
CA ARG A 407 7.89 20.50 30.71
C ARG A 407 8.26 21.06 29.35
N PHE A 408 7.36 20.93 28.39
CA PHE A 408 7.52 21.53 27.06
C PHE A 408 7.15 23.02 27.08
N SER A 409 7.90 23.83 26.32
CA SER A 409 7.61 25.25 26.10
C SER A 409 6.39 25.42 25.19
N TRP A 410 5.72 26.56 25.28
CA TRP A 410 4.64 26.92 24.34
C TRP A 410 5.11 26.97 22.88
N LEU A 411 6.39 27.30 22.64
CA LEU A 411 6.99 27.32 21.31
C LEU A 411 7.01 25.93 20.66
N PHE A 412 7.24 24.88 21.47
CA PHE A 412 7.19 23.49 21.01
C PHE A 412 5.79 23.13 20.50
N PHE A 413 4.74 23.46 21.25
CA PHE A 413 3.36 23.18 20.83
C PHE A 413 2.95 24.01 19.60
N ALA A 414 3.42 25.26 19.50
CA ALA A 414 3.19 26.10 18.33
C ALA A 414 3.81 25.51 17.05
N GLY A 415 4.89 24.74 17.16
CA GLY A 415 5.47 24.00 16.03
C GLY A 415 4.86 22.60 15.81
N ALA A 416 4.56 21.87 16.88
CA ALA A 416 4.06 20.49 16.80
C ALA A 416 2.68 20.39 16.14
N VAL A 417 1.77 21.32 16.43
CA VAL A 417 0.39 21.30 15.89
C VAL A 417 0.38 21.47 14.36
N PRO A 418 1.07 22.47 13.77
CA PRO A 418 1.24 22.56 12.32
C PRO A 418 1.84 21.32 11.67
N VAL A 419 2.87 20.69 12.27
CA VAL A 419 3.48 19.47 11.73
C VAL A 419 2.46 18.33 11.70
N PHE A 420 1.76 18.08 12.81
CA PHE A 420 0.74 17.03 12.87
C PHE A 420 -0.38 17.26 11.84
N LEU A 421 -0.89 18.50 11.74
CA LEU A 421 -1.93 18.84 10.77
C LEU A 421 -1.43 18.67 9.32
N SER A 422 -0.21 19.08 9.04
CA SER A 422 0.40 18.94 7.72
C SER A 422 0.57 17.49 7.30
N PHE A 423 0.97 16.61 8.22
CA PHE A 423 1.12 15.18 7.98
C PHE A 423 -0.25 14.54 7.65
N PHE A 424 -1.28 14.91 8.40
CA PHE A 424 -2.65 14.45 8.16
C PHE A 424 -3.16 14.91 6.78
N ILE A 425 -2.98 16.19 6.45
CA ILE A 425 -3.35 16.75 5.14
C ILE A 425 -2.58 16.05 4.01
N ALA A 426 -1.25 15.93 4.12
CA ALA A 426 -0.42 15.27 3.12
C ALA A 426 -0.84 13.81 2.87
N THR A 427 -1.17 13.09 3.94
CA THR A 427 -1.66 11.71 3.89
C THR A 427 -2.98 11.61 3.12
N LEU A 428 -3.94 12.50 3.41
CA LEU A 428 -5.23 12.54 2.72
C LEU A 428 -5.07 12.91 1.24
N LEU A 429 -4.16 13.84 0.93
CA LEU A 429 -3.88 14.28 -0.44
C LEU A 429 -3.20 13.22 -1.30
N CYS A 430 -2.31 12.41 -0.72
CA CYS A 430 -1.70 11.30 -1.44
C CYS A 430 -2.74 10.25 -1.88
N HIS A 431 -3.80 10.08 -1.08
CA HIS A 431 -4.88 9.16 -1.41
C HIS A 431 -5.84 9.73 -2.47
N TYR A 432 -6.22 11.00 -2.35
CA TYR A 432 -7.11 11.67 -3.31
C TYR A 432 -6.32 12.41 -4.40
N ASN A 433 -5.63 11.65 -5.25
CA ASN A 433 -4.70 12.16 -6.26
C ASN A 433 -5.31 13.21 -7.24
N ASN A 434 -6.62 13.17 -7.50
CA ASN A 434 -7.31 14.10 -8.41
C ASN A 434 -8.00 15.29 -7.71
N TRP A 435 -7.91 15.39 -6.38
CA TRP A 435 -8.58 16.44 -5.64
C TRP A 435 -7.57 17.47 -5.14
N ASP A 436 -7.51 18.61 -5.83
CA ASP A 436 -6.73 19.79 -5.38
C ASP A 436 -7.70 20.82 -4.77
N PRO A 437 -8.04 20.70 -3.47
CA PRO A 437 -9.04 21.57 -2.83
C PRO A 437 -8.60 23.03 -2.85
N VAL A 438 -7.31 23.31 -2.72
CA VAL A 438 -6.80 24.67 -2.74
C VAL A 438 -6.84 25.25 -4.14
N MET A 439 -6.50 24.49 -5.19
CA MET A 439 -6.65 25.01 -6.55
C MET A 439 -8.12 25.24 -6.93
N VAL A 440 -9.05 24.41 -6.45
CA VAL A 440 -10.50 24.66 -6.58
C VAL A 440 -10.92 25.90 -5.79
N ALA A 441 -10.42 26.09 -4.58
CA ALA A 441 -10.69 27.27 -3.76
C ALA A 441 -10.15 28.55 -4.42
N LEU A 442 -8.90 28.53 -4.92
CA LEU A 442 -8.30 29.64 -5.67
C LEU A 442 -9.06 29.94 -6.94
N ARG A 443 -9.49 28.93 -7.71
CA ARG A 443 -10.36 29.13 -8.88
C ARG A 443 -11.70 29.73 -8.49
N ARG A 444 -12.31 29.32 -7.39
CA ARG A 444 -13.56 29.91 -6.88
C ARG A 444 -13.37 31.35 -6.42
N VAL A 445 -12.28 31.66 -5.73
CA VAL A 445 -11.93 33.03 -5.30
C VAL A 445 -11.63 33.90 -6.51
N PHE A 446 -10.84 33.43 -7.47
CA PHE A 446 -10.56 34.14 -8.72
C PHE A 446 -11.82 34.33 -9.56
N ALA A 447 -12.70 33.33 -9.64
CA ALA A 447 -14.00 33.45 -10.30
C ALA A 447 -14.93 34.42 -9.56
N PHE A 448 -14.90 34.47 -8.23
CA PHE A 448 -15.66 35.44 -7.43
C PHE A 448 -15.16 36.87 -7.66
N ILE A 449 -13.84 37.08 -7.68
CA ILE A 449 -13.19 38.37 -7.95
C ILE A 449 -13.40 38.79 -9.41
N CYS A 450 -13.29 37.88 -10.38
CA CYS A 450 -13.49 38.17 -11.81
C CYS A 450 -14.96 38.25 -12.22
N ARG A 451 -15.90 37.60 -11.50
CA ARG A 451 -17.35 37.83 -11.67
C ARG A 451 -17.76 39.25 -11.32
N SER A 452 -16.97 39.96 -10.50
CA SER A 452 -17.18 41.38 -10.30
C SER A 452 -16.79 42.23 -11.52
N LYS A 453 -16.05 41.69 -12.50
CA LYS A 453 -15.64 42.38 -13.74
C LYS A 453 -16.25 41.84 -15.03
N HIS A 454 -16.74 40.60 -15.06
CA HIS A 454 -17.37 40.02 -16.26
C HIS A 454 -18.72 39.36 -15.91
N ARG A 455 -19.80 40.07 -16.21
CA ARG A 455 -21.14 39.49 -16.40
C ARG A 455 -21.10 38.74 -17.74
N ILE A 456 -20.77 37.45 -17.73
CA ILE A 456 -20.86 36.57 -18.90
C ILE A 456 -22.20 35.84 -18.85
N GLN A 457 -22.99 36.10 -19.89
CA GLN A 457 -24.24 35.47 -20.25
C GLN A 457 -23.99 33.98 -20.50
N ARG A 458 -24.74 33.09 -19.82
CA ARG A 458 -24.73 31.64 -20.10
C ARG A 458 -25.41 31.43 -21.45
N LEU A 459 -24.68 30.95 -22.46
CA LEU A 459 -25.29 30.18 -23.54
C LEU A 459 -25.56 28.75 -23.01
N PRO A 460 -26.71 28.13 -23.30
CA PRO A 460 -26.98 26.76 -22.93
C PRO A 460 -26.31 25.83 -23.95
N GLU A 461 -25.23 25.16 -23.54
CA GLU A 461 -24.52 24.15 -24.35
C GLU A 461 -24.74 22.71 -23.82
N ASP A 462 -25.84 22.46 -23.11
CA ASP A 462 -26.16 21.15 -22.49
C ASP A 462 -27.44 20.52 -23.07
N CYS A 463 -27.68 20.59 -24.39
CA CYS A 463 -28.77 19.84 -25.04
C CYS A 463 -28.32 18.66 -25.92
N GLU A 464 -27.03 18.49 -26.19
CA GLU A 464 -26.57 17.45 -27.16
C GLU A 464 -26.06 16.15 -26.51
N GLN A 465 -26.22 15.96 -25.20
CA GLN A 465 -25.75 14.74 -24.51
C GLN A 465 -26.85 13.90 -23.84
N CYS A 466 -28.05 13.91 -24.42
CA CYS A 466 -29.16 13.04 -24.03
C CYS A 466 -29.74 12.23 -25.20
N GLU A 467 -28.90 11.72 -26.11
CA GLU A 467 -29.36 10.65 -27.01
C GLU A 467 -29.21 9.28 -26.32
N SER A 468 -30.35 8.75 -25.89
CA SER A 468 -30.52 7.35 -25.47
C SER A 468 -30.22 6.42 -26.65
N LEU A 469 -29.19 5.57 -26.54
CA LEU A 469 -28.82 4.52 -27.50
C LEU A 469 -29.79 3.30 -27.53
N ILE A 470 -30.98 3.44 -26.95
CA ILE A 470 -32.04 2.43 -27.02
C ILE A 470 -33.19 3.03 -27.83
N PRO A 471 -33.51 2.50 -29.03
CA PRO A 471 -34.68 2.94 -29.76
C PRO A 471 -35.91 2.41 -29.04
N LEU A 472 -36.57 3.27 -28.27
CA LEU A 472 -37.92 2.99 -27.78
C LEU A 472 -38.86 3.08 -28.98
N HIS A 473 -39.39 1.93 -29.40
CA HIS A 473 -40.48 1.86 -30.37
C HIS A 473 -41.65 2.72 -29.85
N THR A 474 -41.92 3.84 -30.53
CA THR A 474 -43.13 4.63 -30.33
C THR A 474 -44.33 3.79 -30.76
N VAL A 475 -45.18 3.46 -29.81
CA VAL A 475 -46.51 2.92 -30.06
C VAL A 475 -47.31 4.01 -30.77
N SER A 476 -47.66 3.78 -32.03
CA SER A 476 -48.61 4.58 -32.78
C SER A 476 -49.98 4.45 -32.11
N HIS A 477 -50.50 5.57 -31.59
CA HIS A 477 -51.92 5.69 -31.30
C HIS A 477 -52.63 5.88 -32.64
N ASP A 478 -53.35 4.84 -33.07
CA ASP A 478 -54.32 4.95 -34.15
C ASP A 478 -55.50 5.82 -33.68
N ASP A 479 -55.71 6.92 -34.39
CA ASP A 479 -56.95 7.68 -34.42
C ASP A 479 -58.01 6.88 -35.19
N GLU A 480 -59.19 6.67 -34.58
CA GLU A 480 -60.52 6.73 -35.22
C GLU A 480 -61.57 6.42 -34.15
N SER A 481 -62.34 7.40 -33.65
CA SER A 481 -63.67 7.78 -34.17
C SER A 481 -64.62 7.89 -32.93
N PHE A 482 -65.70 8.66 -32.83
CA PHE A 482 -66.59 9.34 -33.77
C PHE A 482 -67.27 10.52 -33.05
N CYS A 483 -67.66 11.53 -33.84
CA CYS A 483 -68.51 12.67 -33.48
C CYS A 483 -69.87 12.28 -32.85
N SER A 484 -70.33 13.05 -31.87
CA SER A 484 -71.59 13.85 -31.85
C SER A 484 -71.94 14.27 -30.42
#